data_AF-A0A6B3HHL4-F1
#
_entry.id   AF-A0A6B3HHL4-F1
#
_cell.length_a   1.000
_cell.length_b   1.000
_cell.length_c   1.000
_cell.angle_alpha   90.00
_cell.angle_beta   90.00
_cell.angle_gamma   90.00
#
_symmetry.space_group_name_H-M   'P 1'
#
loop_
_entity.id
_entity.type
_entity.pdbx_description
1 polymer ?
#
loop_
_entity_poly.entity_id
_entity_poly.type
_entity_poly.pdbx_seq_one_letter_code
_entity_poly.pdbx_strand_id
1 'polypeptide(L)'
;EQFTTFREPTILDDVLYIADSGRTLRAVEPRTGKKVWQSTALQDAGAQVPRQFVRVGSTLYGATDLDKQGGVHAIDAKTGALRWTFNDESGDFHSWLVATDGKRVFALHGKKLHALPG
;
A
#
# COMPACT_ATOMS: atom_id res chain seq x y z
N GLU A 1 5.28 -24.00 4.97
CA GLU A 1 4.87 -22.59 4.82
C GLU A 1 4.94 -21.93 6.18
N GLN A 2 5.78 -20.91 6.35
CA GLN A 2 5.84 -20.13 7.60
C GLN A 2 4.58 -19.27 7.69
N PHE A 3 3.94 -19.26 8.86
CA PHE A 3 2.66 -18.59 9.12
C PHE A 3 2.62 -17.16 8.55
N THR A 4 1.98 -17.01 7.39
CA THR A 4 1.72 -15.73 6.76
C THR A 4 0.26 -15.38 7.03
N THR A 5 0.04 -14.28 7.73
CA THR A 5 -1.31 -13.71 7.86
C THR A 5 -1.49 -12.72 6.74
N PHE A 6 -2.58 -12.86 5.98
CA PHE A 6 -2.96 -11.88 4.99
C PHE A 6 -3.62 -10.68 5.68
N ARG A 7 -3.30 -9.48 5.22
CA ARG A 7 -3.86 -8.22 5.72
C ARG A 7 -4.85 -7.68 4.68
N GLU A 8 -6.02 -7.28 5.17
CA GLU A 8 -7.02 -6.40 4.54
C GLU A 8 -7.02 -6.38 2.99
N PRO A 9 -7.65 -7.38 2.34
CA PRO A 9 -7.74 -7.41 0.88
C PRO A 9 -8.53 -6.22 0.34
N THR A 10 -8.09 -5.64 -0.78
CA THR A 10 -8.79 -4.54 -1.46
C THR A 10 -8.93 -4.84 -2.96
N ILE A 11 -10.12 -4.65 -3.53
CA ILE A 11 -10.33 -4.70 -4.98
C ILE A 11 -10.37 -3.27 -5.53
N LEU A 12 -9.48 -2.96 -6.48
CA LEU A 12 -9.44 -1.68 -7.21
C LEU A 12 -9.24 -1.97 -8.70
N ASP A 13 -10.05 -1.37 -9.56
CA ASP A 13 -9.99 -1.53 -11.03
C ASP A 13 -9.90 -3.00 -11.47
N ASP A 14 -10.79 -3.86 -10.95
CA ASP A 14 -10.84 -5.30 -11.21
C ASP A 14 -9.58 -6.10 -10.82
N VAL A 15 -8.73 -5.56 -9.94
CA VAL A 15 -7.57 -6.26 -9.38
C VAL A 15 -7.69 -6.33 -7.86
N LEU A 16 -7.56 -7.55 -7.31
CA LEU A 16 -7.45 -7.79 -5.88
C LEU A 16 -5.99 -7.61 -5.45
N TYR A 17 -5.76 -6.65 -4.55
CA TYR A 17 -4.47 -6.44 -3.89
C TYR A 17 -4.52 -6.99 -2.47
N ILE A 18 -3.48 -7.74 -2.10
CA ILE A 18 -3.34 -8.31 -0.76
C ILE A 18 -1.87 -8.39 -0.37
N ALA A 19 -1.57 -8.01 0.86
CA ALA A 19 -0.23 -8.13 1.43
C ALA A 19 -0.24 -9.14 2.58
N ASP A 20 0.87 -9.85 2.78
CA ASP A 20 1.05 -10.72 3.93
C ASP A 20 2.02 -10.15 4.98
N SER A 21 2.05 -10.77 6.15
CA SER A 21 3.00 -10.44 7.22
C SER A 21 4.47 -10.63 6.84
N GLY A 22 4.76 -11.35 5.75
CA GLY A 22 6.09 -11.47 5.16
C GLY A 22 6.45 -10.31 4.23
N ARG A 23 5.61 -9.25 4.16
CA ARG A 23 5.79 -8.08 3.29
C ARG A 23 5.78 -8.44 1.80
N THR A 24 5.14 -9.55 1.44
CA THR A 24 4.89 -9.89 0.04
C THR A 24 3.55 -9.30 -0.38
N LEU A 25 3.57 -8.48 -1.43
CA LEU A 25 2.37 -7.91 -2.05
C LEU A 25 1.98 -8.74 -3.27
N ARG A 26 0.69 -9.00 -3.44
CA ARG A 26 0.14 -9.76 -4.56
C ARG A 26 -0.99 -8.98 -5.22
N ALA A 27 -1.02 -9.05 -6.55
CA ALA A 27 -2.16 -8.67 -7.36
C ALA A 27 -2.76 -9.91 -8.01
N VAL A 28 -4.07 -10.04 -7.92
CA VAL A 28 -4.81 -11.23 -8.34
C VAL A 28 -6.05 -10.81 -9.13
N GLU A 29 -6.35 -11.51 -10.21
CA GLU A 29 -7.62 -11.37 -10.91
C GLU A 29 -8.75 -11.97 -10.03
N PRO A 30 -9.70 -11.16 -9.51
CA PRO A 30 -10.65 -11.61 -8.49
C PRO A 30 -11.56 -12.75 -8.96
N ARG A 31 -11.87 -12.80 -10.25
CA ARG A 31 -12.81 -13.79 -10.83
C ARG A 31 -12.20 -15.18 -10.99
N THR A 32 -10.89 -15.26 -11.21
CA THR A 32 -10.20 -16.51 -11.54
C THR A 32 -9.21 -16.94 -10.47
N GLY A 33 -8.82 -16.03 -9.57
CA GLY A 33 -7.72 -16.26 -8.63
C GLY A 33 -6.35 -16.26 -9.31
N LYS A 34 -6.25 -15.95 -10.62
CA LYS A 34 -4.98 -15.94 -11.34
C LYS A 34 -4.13 -14.78 -10.84
N LYS A 35 -2.89 -15.09 -10.44
CA LYS A 35 -1.89 -14.09 -10.08
C LYS A 35 -1.57 -13.20 -11.28
N VAL A 36 -1.78 -11.89 -11.13
CA VAL A 36 -1.32 -10.86 -12.05
C VAL A 36 0.18 -10.62 -11.82
N TRP A 37 0.56 -10.35 -10.56
CA TRP A 37 1.96 -10.25 -10.13
C TRP A 37 2.12 -10.55 -8.64
N GLN A 38 3.37 -10.78 -8.22
CA GLN A 38 3.79 -10.87 -6.83
C GLN A 38 5.11 -10.11 -6.67
N SER A 39 5.24 -9.35 -5.58
CA SER A 39 6.40 -8.49 -5.32
C SER A 39 6.87 -8.62 -3.87
N THR A 40 8.19 -8.69 -3.69
CA THR A 40 8.88 -8.62 -2.39
C THR A 40 9.48 -7.24 -2.14
N ALA A 41 9.18 -6.23 -2.98
CA ALA A 41 9.84 -4.93 -2.90
C ALA A 41 9.66 -4.24 -1.53
N LEU A 42 8.54 -4.47 -0.83
CA LEU A 42 8.35 -3.97 0.54
C LEU A 42 9.28 -4.67 1.54
N GLN A 43 9.50 -5.97 1.38
CA GLN A 43 10.48 -6.71 2.17
C GLN A 43 11.89 -6.19 1.94
N ASP A 44 12.28 -6.07 0.66
CA ASP A 44 13.62 -5.65 0.24
C ASP A 44 13.94 -4.23 0.72
N ALA A 45 12.96 -3.34 0.73
CA ALA A 45 13.09 -1.97 1.23
C ALA A 45 12.96 -1.84 2.75
N GLY A 46 12.69 -2.94 3.48
CA GLY A 46 12.40 -2.88 4.90
C GLY A 46 11.08 -2.14 5.25
N ALA A 47 10.24 -1.88 4.25
CA ALA A 47 9.00 -1.13 4.37
C ALA A 47 7.91 -1.90 5.13
N GLN A 48 6.99 -1.15 5.73
CA GLN A 48 5.88 -1.71 6.47
C GLN A 48 4.77 -2.21 5.56
N VAL A 49 3.92 -3.10 6.10
CA VAL A 49 2.84 -3.69 5.33
C VAL A 49 1.68 -2.69 5.25
N PRO A 50 1.29 -2.23 4.06
CA PRO A 50 0.10 -1.39 3.90
C PRO A 50 -1.17 -2.20 4.18
N ARG A 51 -2.19 -1.50 4.70
CA ARG A 51 -3.50 -2.06 5.06
C ARG A 51 -4.65 -1.46 4.25
N GLN A 52 -4.51 -0.20 3.85
CA GLN A 52 -5.47 0.47 3.00
C GLN A 52 -4.82 0.80 1.66
N PHE A 53 -5.55 0.59 0.56
CA PHE A 53 -5.09 0.94 -0.77
C PHE A 53 -6.02 1.91 -1.48
N VAL A 54 -5.44 2.84 -2.23
CA VAL A 54 -6.12 3.63 -3.27
C VAL A 54 -5.28 3.62 -4.54
N ARG A 55 -5.87 3.96 -5.68
CA ARG A 55 -5.16 3.99 -6.96
C ARG A 55 -5.41 5.30 -7.70
N VAL A 56 -4.34 5.85 -8.24
CA VAL A 56 -4.39 6.98 -9.19
C VAL A 56 -3.53 6.63 -10.38
N GLY A 57 -4.13 6.58 -11.57
CA GLY A 57 -3.45 6.21 -12.81
C GLY A 57 -2.69 4.87 -12.73
N SER A 58 -1.36 4.95 -12.84
CA SER A 58 -0.46 3.78 -12.82
C SER A 58 0.07 3.43 -11.42
N THR A 59 -0.30 4.19 -10.41
CA THR A 59 0.26 4.10 -9.06
C THR A 59 -0.79 3.60 -8.08
N LEU A 60 -0.46 2.50 -7.40
CA LEU A 60 -1.17 2.00 -6.23
C LEU A 60 -0.52 2.64 -4.99
N TYR A 61 -1.33 3.26 -4.14
CA TYR A 61 -0.87 3.85 -2.88
C TYR A 61 -1.34 2.98 -1.74
N GLY A 62 -0.39 2.48 -0.94
CA GLY A 62 -0.66 1.66 0.24
C GLY A 62 -0.33 2.44 1.51
N ALA A 63 -1.32 2.65 2.38
CA ALA A 63 -1.13 3.27 3.69
C ALA A 63 -0.91 2.22 4.78
N THR A 64 0.09 2.44 5.63
CA THR A 64 0.45 1.54 6.72
C THR A 64 -0.32 1.84 8.01
N ASP A 65 -0.31 0.90 8.95
CA ASP A 65 -0.93 1.09 10.26
C ASP A 65 0.05 1.77 11.26
N LEU A 66 -0.08 1.47 12.56
CA LEU A 66 0.72 1.97 13.67
C LEU A 66 2.21 1.59 13.55
N ASP A 67 3.00 2.46 12.91
CA ASP A 67 4.46 2.35 12.88
C ASP A 67 5.13 3.72 12.72
N LYS A 68 6.19 3.97 13.51
CA LYS A 68 7.03 5.19 13.40
C LYS A 68 7.73 5.31 12.04
N GLN A 69 8.04 4.17 11.42
CA GLN A 69 8.61 4.04 10.08
C GLN A 69 7.54 3.70 9.03
N GLY A 70 6.26 3.86 9.38
CA GLY A 70 5.13 3.71 8.48
C GLY A 70 5.08 4.80 7.41
N GLY A 71 4.04 4.81 6.60
CA GLY A 71 3.89 5.82 5.56
C GLY A 71 2.83 5.46 4.53
N VAL A 72 2.87 6.23 3.44
CA VAL A 72 2.18 5.91 2.20
C VAL A 72 3.20 5.44 1.17
N HIS A 73 3.11 4.17 0.79
CA HIS A 73 3.93 3.56 -0.23
C HIS A 73 3.31 3.77 -1.61
N ALA A 74 4.04 4.38 -2.54
CA ALA A 74 3.67 4.42 -3.95
C ALA A 74 4.27 3.23 -4.67
N ILE A 75 3.42 2.42 -5.28
CA ILE A 75 3.74 1.14 -5.87
C ILE A 75 3.28 1.15 -7.33
N ASP A 76 4.09 0.64 -8.24
CA ASP A 76 3.66 0.46 -9.63
C ASP A 76 2.52 -0.58 -9.69
N ALA A 77 1.35 -0.19 -10.17
CA ALA A 77 0.17 -1.06 -10.16
C ALA A 77 0.28 -2.27 -11.12
N LYS A 78 1.18 -2.22 -12.11
CA LYS A 78 1.40 -3.29 -13.10
C LYS A 78 2.46 -4.28 -12.67
N THR A 79 3.45 -3.86 -11.89
CA THR A 79 4.61 -4.71 -11.53
C THR A 79 4.71 -5.01 -10.04
N GLY A 80 4.07 -4.19 -9.19
CA GLY A 80 4.24 -4.26 -7.74
C GLY A 80 5.56 -3.67 -7.24
N ALA A 81 6.33 -2.98 -8.10
CA ALA A 81 7.58 -2.35 -7.69
C ALA A 81 7.32 -1.14 -6.79
N LEU A 82 8.02 -1.06 -5.67
CA LEU A 82 8.00 0.13 -4.81
C LEU A 82 8.70 1.29 -5.54
N ARG A 83 8.00 2.41 -5.73
CA ARG A 83 8.54 3.62 -6.37
C ARG A 83 9.12 4.58 -5.34
N TRP A 84 8.37 4.83 -4.26
CA TRP A 84 8.79 5.67 -3.15
C TRP A 84 7.90 5.44 -1.92
N THR A 85 8.33 5.95 -0.77
CA THR A 85 7.55 6.01 0.47
C THR A 85 7.50 7.44 0.97
N PHE A 86 6.30 7.91 1.28
CA PHE A 86 6.10 9.16 2.01
C PHE A 86 5.93 8.87 3.49
N ASN A 87 6.74 9.53 4.32
CA ASN A 87 6.61 9.60 5.78
C ASN A 87 6.80 11.07 6.15
N ASP A 88 5.99 11.61 7.07
CA ASP A 88 6.04 13.03 7.43
C ASP A 88 7.05 13.35 8.55
N GLU A 89 7.90 12.38 8.88
CA GLU A 89 9.00 12.38 9.85
C GLU A 89 8.60 12.85 11.25
N SER A 90 7.29 12.86 11.55
CA SER A 90 6.78 13.32 12.83
C SER A 90 7.09 12.36 13.98
N GLY A 91 7.38 11.09 13.67
CA GLY A 91 7.53 10.03 14.66
C GLY A 91 6.22 9.69 15.40
N ASP A 92 5.09 10.24 14.95
CA ASP A 92 3.78 9.98 15.51
C ASP A 92 3.42 8.49 15.30
N PHE A 93 2.75 7.90 16.29
CA PHE A 93 2.41 6.48 16.30
C PHE A 93 0.92 6.29 16.04
N HIS A 94 0.47 6.80 14.89
CA HIS A 94 -0.91 6.70 14.42
C HIS A 94 -0.94 6.00 13.05
N SER A 95 -2.09 5.43 12.73
CA SER A 95 -2.31 4.80 11.43
C SER A 95 -2.26 5.86 10.32
N TRP A 96 -1.77 5.46 9.16
CA TRP A 96 -1.94 6.24 7.94
C TRP A 96 -3.27 5.88 7.30
N LEU A 97 -4.00 6.90 6.87
CA LEU A 97 -5.23 6.73 6.08
C LEU A 97 -5.08 7.46 4.76
N VAL A 98 -5.59 6.85 3.70
CA VAL A 98 -5.55 7.42 2.35
C VAL A 98 -6.92 7.51 1.73
N ALA A 99 -7.17 8.61 1.04
CA ALA A 99 -8.31 8.81 0.16
C ALA A 99 -7.83 9.42 -1.16
N THR A 100 -8.66 9.33 -2.21
CA THR A 100 -8.34 9.95 -3.50
C THR A 100 -9.59 10.54 -4.15
N ASP A 101 -9.40 11.60 -4.91
CA ASP A 101 -10.40 12.17 -5.84
C ASP A 101 -10.20 11.65 -7.29
N GLY A 102 -9.32 10.68 -7.49
CA GLY A 102 -8.93 10.14 -8.78
C GLY A 102 -7.79 10.92 -9.49
N LYS A 103 -7.29 12.01 -8.89
CA LYS A 103 -6.17 12.81 -9.43
C LYS A 103 -5.06 13.03 -8.41
N ARG A 104 -5.39 13.11 -7.13
CA ARG A 104 -4.47 13.27 -6.00
C ARG A 104 -4.76 12.25 -4.93
N VAL A 105 -3.78 12.03 -4.06
CA VAL A 105 -3.95 11.23 -2.85
C VAL A 105 -3.90 12.13 -1.64
N PHE A 106 -4.85 11.98 -0.73
CA PHE A 106 -4.90 12.68 0.54
C PHE A 106 -4.52 11.69 1.64
N ALA A 107 -3.43 11.97 2.35
CA ALA A 107 -2.90 11.13 3.41
C ALA A 107 -3.11 11.79 4.77
N LEU A 108 -3.87 11.15 5.64
CA LEU A 108 -4.05 11.57 7.03
C LEU A 108 -3.10 10.78 7.92
N HIS A 109 -2.34 11.48 8.77
CA HIS A 109 -1.49 10.90 9.79
C HIS A 109 -1.58 11.74 11.07
N GLY A 110 -2.08 11.14 12.15
CA GLY A 110 -2.36 11.85 13.40
C GLY A 110 -3.28 13.06 13.17
N LYS A 111 -2.77 14.28 13.41
CA LYS A 111 -3.50 15.54 13.22
C LYS A 111 -3.20 16.25 11.89
N LYS A 112 -2.41 15.64 11.00
CA LYS A 112 -1.93 16.25 9.76
C LYS A 112 -2.60 15.62 8.55
N LEU A 113 -3.03 16.46 7.63
CA LEU A 113 -3.50 16.07 6.30
C LEU A 113 -2.48 16.51 5.25
N HIS A 114 -2.06 15.58 4.41
CA HIS A 114 -1.09 15.79 3.34
C HIS A 114 -1.74 15.54 1.99
N ALA A 115 -1.35 16.29 0.96
CA ALA A 115 -1.75 16.04 -0.42
C ALA A 115 -0.53 15.56 -1.22
N LEU A 116 -0.60 14.33 -1.71
CA LEU A 116 0.44 13.68 -2.50
C LEU A 116 0.06 13.70 -3.99
N PRO A 117 1.04 13.77 -4.90
CA PRO A 117 0.80 13.65 -6.33
C PRO A 117 0.22 12.27 -6.67
N GLY A 118 -0.69 12.24 -7.65
CA GLY A 118 -1.22 11.03 -8.28
C GLY A 118 -0.31 10.43 -9.34
#